data_AF-A0A946NQ06-F1
#
_entry.id   AF-A0A946NQ06-F1
#
_cell.length_a   1.000
_cell.length_b   1.000
_cell.length_c   1.000
_cell.angle_alpha   90.00
_cell.angle_beta   90.00
_cell.angle_gamma   90.00
#
_symmetry.space_group_name_H-M   'P 1'
#
loop_
_entity.id
_entity.type
_entity.pdbx_description
1 polymer ?
#
loop_
_entity_poly.entity_id
_entity_poly.type
_entity_poly.pdbx_seq_one_letter_code
_entity_poly.pdbx_strand_id
1 'polypeptide(L)'
;MGTGKQNSIQSKKRLVLGCGALVYDLLRLIKQNPSLSEKVNLQCLPASWHNSPQLIAPGVEEYLSENAHLYEEVYIAYADCGTGGVLDRVIEKYNAKRIEGAHCYEFFAGTDVFEQLSEEELGTFYLTDYLVKNFHRIMIKGLGLDKHPELFEVYFEHYKKLVYLAQTEN
;
A
#
# COMPACT_ATOMS: atom_id res chain seq x y z
N MET A 1 -9.95 54.40 -0.05
CA MET A 1 -9.12 53.45 0.73
C MET A 1 -9.87 52.13 0.82
N GLY A 2 -9.65 51.24 -0.15
CA GLY A 2 -10.25 49.91 -0.17
C GLY A 2 -9.17 48.88 0.14
N THR A 3 -9.13 48.39 1.37
CA THR A 3 -8.24 47.29 1.76
C THR A 3 -8.88 45.98 1.29
N GLY A 4 -8.42 45.50 0.13
CA GLY A 4 -8.77 44.19 -0.38
C GLY A 4 -8.37 43.11 0.62
N LYS A 5 -9.33 42.30 1.05
CA LYS A 5 -9.10 41.05 1.77
C LYS A 5 -8.13 40.20 0.96
N GLN A 6 -6.95 39.93 1.52
CA GLN A 6 -6.09 38.86 1.04
C GLN A 6 -6.88 37.56 1.18
N ASN A 7 -7.40 37.04 0.07
CA ASN A 7 -7.82 35.66 -0.02
C ASN A 7 -6.58 34.81 0.26
N SER A 8 -6.49 34.26 1.46
CA SER A 8 -5.58 33.15 1.71
C SER A 8 -5.96 32.04 0.73
N ILE A 9 -5.04 31.73 -0.18
CA ILE A 9 -5.14 30.53 -1.00
C ILE A 9 -5.08 29.39 0.00
N GLN A 10 -6.24 28.88 0.40
CA GLN A 10 -6.35 27.71 1.24
C GLN A 10 -5.66 26.59 0.48
N SER A 11 -4.43 26.25 0.87
CA SER A 11 -3.62 25.21 0.25
C SER A 11 -4.44 23.94 0.24
N LYS A 12 -4.94 23.58 -0.94
CA LYS A 12 -5.84 22.47 -1.09
C LYS A 12 -5.01 21.19 -1.05
N LYS A 13 -5.29 20.34 -0.06
CA LYS A 13 -4.50 19.16 0.25
C LYS A 13 -4.96 17.98 -0.61
N ARG A 14 -3.99 17.19 -1.05
CA ARG A 14 -4.16 15.89 -1.71
C ARG A 14 -4.13 14.79 -0.67
N LEU A 15 -4.95 13.77 -0.82
CA LEU A 15 -4.87 12.55 -0.02
C LEU A 15 -3.99 11.53 -0.74
N VAL A 16 -3.06 10.93 -0.02
CA VAL A 16 -2.45 9.65 -0.38
C VAL A 16 -2.94 8.62 0.65
N LEU A 17 -3.75 7.66 0.21
CA LEU A 17 -4.28 6.58 1.04
C LEU A 17 -3.59 5.27 0.66
N GLY A 18 -2.74 4.76 1.55
CA GLY A 18 -1.88 3.61 1.25
C GLY A 18 -1.97 2.47 2.27
N CYS A 19 -1.21 1.41 1.99
CA CYS A 19 -0.99 0.33 2.94
C CYS A 19 -0.04 0.77 4.05
N GLY A 20 -0.33 0.39 5.30
CA GLY A 20 0.59 0.59 6.43
C GLY A 20 1.96 -0.07 6.27
N ALA A 21 2.11 -1.02 5.34
CA ALA A 21 3.41 -1.58 4.96
C ALA A 21 4.31 -0.58 4.23
N LEU A 22 3.73 0.42 3.57
CA LEU A 22 4.43 1.43 2.77
C LEU A 22 4.64 2.76 3.50
N VAL A 23 4.21 2.87 4.76
CA VAL A 23 4.18 4.16 5.48
C VAL A 23 5.54 4.84 5.53
N TYR A 24 6.61 4.08 5.78
CA TYR A 24 7.96 4.65 5.86
C TYR A 24 8.49 5.08 4.49
N ASP A 25 8.21 4.31 3.44
CA ASP A 25 8.61 4.62 2.07
C ASP A 25 7.87 5.86 1.55
N LEU A 26 6.55 5.93 1.75
CA LEU A 26 5.74 7.08 1.38
C LEU A 26 6.15 8.33 2.15
N LEU A 27 6.42 8.22 3.46
CA LEU A 27 6.95 9.34 4.24
C LEU A 27 8.33 9.78 3.77
N ARG A 28 9.21 8.84 3.40
CA ARG A 28 10.54 9.15 2.85
C ARG A 28 10.41 9.93 1.54
N LEU A 29 9.54 9.48 0.63
CA LEU A 29 9.26 10.17 -0.63
C LEU A 29 8.73 11.59 -0.41
N ILE A 30 7.77 11.77 0.50
CA ILE A 30 7.23 13.10 0.83
C ILE A 30 8.32 14.00 1.43
N LYS A 31 9.16 13.48 2.34
CA LYS A 31 10.26 14.25 2.97
C LYS A 31 11.34 14.67 1.98
N GLN A 32 11.66 13.82 1.00
CA GLN A 32 12.62 14.13 -0.06
C GLN A 32 12.10 15.19 -1.04
N ASN A 33 10.80 15.48 -1.02
CA ASN A 33 10.15 16.46 -1.90
C ASN A 33 9.41 17.52 -1.06
N PRO A 34 10.11 18.53 -0.49
CA PRO A 34 9.52 19.47 0.45
C PRO A 34 8.31 20.25 -0.09
N SER A 35 8.22 20.46 -1.40
CA SER A 35 7.06 21.10 -2.04
C SER A 35 5.77 20.27 -1.95
N LEU A 36 5.88 18.96 -1.68
CA LEU A 36 4.75 18.05 -1.47
C LEU A 36 4.31 17.98 -0.01
N SER A 37 5.21 18.19 0.96
CA SER A 37 4.92 17.94 2.39
C SER A 37 3.81 18.83 2.95
N GLU A 38 3.68 20.05 2.44
CA GLU A 38 2.60 20.98 2.83
C GLU A 38 1.27 20.73 2.10
N LYS A 39 1.30 19.91 1.05
CA LYS A 39 0.19 19.69 0.10
C LYS A 39 -0.36 18.27 0.11
N VAL A 40 0.29 17.33 0.78
CA VAL A 40 -0.11 15.92 0.84
C VAL A 40 -0.46 15.56 2.27
N ASN A 41 -1.65 14.99 2.45
CA ASN A 41 -1.99 14.22 3.63
C ASN A 41 -1.78 12.73 3.33
N LEU A 42 -0.94 12.07 4.13
CA LEU A 42 -0.72 10.62 4.04
C LEU A 42 -1.55 9.92 5.11
N GLN A 43 -2.46 9.05 4.68
CA GLN A 43 -3.15 8.10 5.53
C GLN A 43 -2.74 6.69 5.14
N CYS A 44 -2.60 5.81 6.12
CA CYS A 44 -2.41 4.38 5.88
C CYS A 44 -3.49 3.55 6.56
N LEU A 45 -3.88 2.45 5.91
CA LEU A 45 -4.79 1.44 6.45
C LEU A 45 -4.01 0.18 6.92
N PRO A 46 -4.62 -0.71 7.71
CA PRO A 46 -3.92 -1.85 8.31
C PRO A 46 -3.23 -2.75 7.28
N ALA A 47 -1.91 -2.95 7.46
CA ALA A 47 -1.14 -3.86 6.60
C ALA A 47 -1.60 -5.32 6.70
N SER A 48 -2.16 -5.72 7.86
CA SER A 48 -2.64 -7.06 8.12
C SER A 48 -3.78 -7.51 7.20
N TRP A 49 -4.44 -6.60 6.50
CA TRP A 49 -5.44 -6.95 5.48
C TRP A 49 -4.85 -7.73 4.30
N HIS A 50 -3.52 -7.84 4.13
CA HIS A 50 -2.95 -8.73 3.11
C HIS A 50 -3.17 -10.22 3.40
N ASN A 51 -3.45 -10.59 4.66
CA ASN A 51 -3.92 -11.94 4.99
C ASN A 51 -5.43 -12.11 4.74
N SER A 52 -6.14 -11.04 4.38
CA SER A 52 -7.57 -11.02 4.10
C SER A 52 -7.91 -9.90 3.10
N PRO A 53 -7.46 -9.99 1.83
CA PRO A 53 -7.54 -8.89 0.86
C PRO A 53 -8.96 -8.36 0.61
N GLN A 54 -9.99 -9.18 0.87
CA GLN A 54 -11.40 -8.78 0.81
C GLN A 54 -11.76 -7.60 1.73
N LEU A 55 -10.92 -7.28 2.73
CA LEU A 55 -11.11 -6.13 3.62
C LEU A 55 -10.57 -4.82 3.03
N ILE A 56 -9.68 -4.87 2.03
CA ILE A 56 -9.00 -3.69 1.49
C ILE A 56 -9.99 -2.74 0.84
N ALA A 57 -10.79 -3.23 -0.13
CA ALA A 57 -11.72 -2.37 -0.86
C ALA A 57 -12.82 -1.76 0.03
N PRO A 58 -13.50 -2.53 0.92
CA PRO A 58 -14.45 -1.94 1.89
C PRO A 58 -13.81 -0.91 2.82
N GLY A 59 -12.61 -1.18 3.33
CA GLY A 59 -11.94 -0.25 4.23
C GLY A 59 -11.45 1.04 3.54
N VAL A 60 -11.02 0.94 2.28
CA VAL A 60 -10.74 2.11 1.44
C VAL A 60 -12.02 2.89 1.19
N GLU A 61 -13.12 2.23 0.82
CA GLU A 61 -14.40 2.89 0.57
C GLU A 61 -14.94 3.59 1.82
N GLU A 62 -14.87 2.96 2.99
CA GLU A 62 -15.27 3.53 4.28
C GLU A 62 -14.51 4.83 4.53
N TYR A 63 -13.17 4.79 4.46
CA TYR A 63 -12.34 5.98 4.67
C TYR A 63 -12.67 7.11 3.67
N LEU A 64 -12.83 6.77 2.38
CA LEU A 64 -13.14 7.76 1.36
C LEU A 64 -14.55 8.35 1.53
N SER A 65 -15.53 7.55 1.94
CA SER A 65 -16.89 8.03 2.18
C SER A 65 -16.94 9.13 3.24
N GLU A 66 -16.09 9.01 4.26
CA GLU A 66 -16.02 9.94 5.38
C GLU A 66 -15.14 11.15 5.07
N ASN A 67 -14.08 10.99 4.27
CA ASN A 67 -13.00 11.98 4.22
C ASN A 67 -12.74 12.56 2.82
N ALA A 68 -13.19 11.94 1.73
CA ALA A 68 -12.81 12.36 0.37
C ALA A 68 -13.19 13.82 0.08
N HIS A 69 -14.30 14.30 0.64
CA HIS A 69 -14.78 15.68 0.49
C HIS A 69 -13.83 16.75 1.08
N LEU A 70 -12.85 16.35 1.89
CA LEU A 70 -11.84 17.24 2.48
C LEU A 70 -10.64 17.49 1.54
N TYR A 71 -10.55 16.76 0.43
CA TYR A 71 -9.40 16.78 -0.47
C TYR A 71 -9.79 17.14 -1.90
N GLU A 72 -8.86 17.71 -2.64
CA GLU A 72 -9.05 17.97 -4.08
C GLU A 72 -8.80 16.76 -4.95
N GLU A 73 -7.74 16.02 -4.61
CA GLU A 73 -7.29 14.85 -5.36
C GLU A 73 -7.02 13.74 -4.36
N VAL A 74 -7.45 12.54 -4.74
CA VAL A 74 -7.26 11.33 -3.98
C VAL A 74 -6.37 10.39 -4.78
N TYR A 75 -5.27 9.97 -4.16
CA TYR A 75 -4.32 9.01 -4.68
C TYR A 75 -4.33 7.77 -3.79
N ILE A 76 -4.55 6.61 -4.38
CA ILE A 76 -4.56 5.33 -3.69
C ILE A 76 -3.20 4.66 -3.91
N ALA A 77 -2.40 4.58 -2.85
CA ALA A 77 -1.12 3.88 -2.81
C ALA A 77 -1.32 2.39 -2.46
N TYR A 78 -2.29 1.78 -3.13
CA TYR A 78 -2.51 0.34 -3.23
C TYR A 78 -2.46 -0.05 -4.71
N ALA A 79 -1.89 -1.22 -4.99
CA ALA A 79 -2.07 -1.93 -6.25
C ALA A 79 -3.43 -2.64 -6.22
N ASP A 80 -3.65 -3.63 -7.09
CA ASP A 80 -4.77 -4.56 -6.87
C ASP A 80 -4.68 -5.27 -5.50
N CYS A 81 -3.47 -5.65 -5.07
CA CYS A 81 -3.20 -6.27 -3.76
C CYS A 81 -4.07 -7.49 -3.44
N GLY A 82 -4.46 -8.27 -4.46
CA GLY A 82 -5.30 -9.45 -4.33
C GLY A 82 -6.79 -9.15 -4.19
N THR A 83 -7.24 -7.92 -4.51
CA THR A 83 -8.67 -7.57 -4.47
C THR A 83 -9.44 -8.05 -5.70
N GLY A 84 -8.76 -8.48 -6.77
CA GLY A 84 -9.41 -8.98 -7.97
C GLY A 84 -10.25 -7.92 -8.68
N GLY A 85 -9.76 -6.67 -8.72
CA GLY A 85 -10.43 -5.54 -9.36
C GLY A 85 -11.59 -4.95 -8.55
N VAL A 86 -11.85 -5.42 -7.32
CA VAL A 86 -12.88 -4.83 -6.45
C VAL A 86 -12.49 -3.40 -6.04
N LEU A 87 -11.20 -3.17 -5.78
CA LEU A 87 -10.70 -1.84 -5.43
C LEU A 87 -10.86 -0.83 -6.58
N ASP A 88 -10.75 -1.26 -7.83
CA ASP A 88 -10.92 -0.39 -9.00
C ASP A 88 -12.31 0.24 -9.06
N ARG A 89 -13.36 -0.53 -8.73
CA ARG A 89 -14.73 0.00 -8.67
C ARG A 89 -14.91 1.08 -7.61
N VAL A 90 -14.21 0.95 -6.48
CA VAL A 90 -14.20 1.99 -5.43
C VAL A 90 -13.47 3.22 -5.96
N ILE A 91 -12.31 3.05 -6.59
CA ILE A 91 -11.52 4.16 -7.13
C ILE A 91 -12.32 4.98 -8.15
N GLU A 92 -13.01 4.32 -9.07
CA GLU A 92 -13.88 4.96 -10.06
C GLU A 92 -14.99 5.78 -9.40
N LYS A 93 -15.67 5.23 -8.38
CA LYS A 93 -16.75 5.90 -7.64
C LYS A 93 -16.31 7.24 -7.03
N TYR A 94 -15.06 7.34 -6.56
CA TYR A 94 -14.53 8.54 -5.91
C TYR A 94 -13.68 9.41 -6.85
N ASN A 95 -13.61 9.08 -8.15
CA ASN A 95 -12.73 9.75 -9.12
C ASN A 95 -11.28 9.84 -8.61
N ALA A 96 -10.83 8.80 -7.90
CA ALA A 96 -9.49 8.69 -7.38
C ALA A 96 -8.54 8.14 -8.45
N LYS A 97 -7.24 8.27 -8.22
CA LYS A 97 -6.18 7.66 -9.04
C LYS A 97 -5.45 6.63 -8.19
N ARG A 98 -5.06 5.49 -8.75
CA ARG A 98 -4.20 4.53 -8.03
C ARG A 98 -2.89 4.30 -8.75
N ILE A 99 -1.92 3.78 -7.99
CA ILE A 99 -0.73 3.19 -8.57
C ILE A 99 -1.10 1.90 -9.32
N GLU A 100 -0.55 1.73 -10.51
CA GLU A 100 -0.71 0.53 -11.33
C GLU A 100 0.09 -0.64 -10.74
N GLY A 101 -0.27 -1.87 -11.11
CA GLY A 101 0.40 -3.09 -10.68
C GLY A 101 -0.45 -4.03 -9.82
N ALA A 102 0.08 -5.23 -9.62
CA ALA A 102 -0.54 -6.33 -8.90
C ALA A 102 -0.33 -6.23 -7.38
N HIS A 103 0.88 -5.89 -6.93
CA HIS A 103 1.25 -5.80 -5.51
C HIS A 103 2.37 -4.78 -5.29
N CYS A 104 2.66 -4.44 -4.02
CA CYS A 104 3.78 -3.55 -3.72
C CYS A 104 5.15 -4.12 -4.12
N TYR A 105 5.28 -5.43 -4.25
CA TYR A 105 6.49 -6.07 -4.77
C TYR A 105 6.82 -5.60 -6.18
N GLU A 106 5.80 -5.39 -7.02
CA GLU A 106 5.97 -4.86 -8.36
C GLU A 106 6.47 -3.41 -8.34
N PHE A 107 6.00 -2.59 -7.39
CA PHE A 107 6.48 -1.21 -7.27
C PHE A 107 7.96 -1.15 -6.91
N PHE A 108 8.40 -2.05 -6.03
CA PHE A 108 9.77 -2.08 -5.55
C PHE A 108 10.74 -2.71 -6.55
N ALA A 109 10.32 -3.76 -7.25
CA ALA A 109 11.14 -4.41 -8.27
C ALA A 109 11.14 -3.62 -9.60
N GLY A 110 10.06 -2.90 -9.90
CA GLY A 110 9.71 -2.47 -11.25
C GLY A 110 9.01 -3.61 -12.02
N THR A 111 8.07 -3.25 -12.89
CA THR A 111 7.22 -4.21 -13.63
C THR A 111 8.05 -5.24 -14.39
N ASP A 112 9.02 -4.83 -15.19
CA ASP A 112 9.85 -5.76 -15.99
C ASP A 112 10.55 -6.83 -15.12
N VAL A 113 11.09 -6.42 -13.97
CA VAL A 113 11.79 -7.35 -13.06
C VAL A 113 10.80 -8.25 -12.33
N PHE A 114 9.66 -7.70 -11.92
CA PHE A 114 8.60 -8.48 -11.27
C PHE A 114 8.02 -9.55 -12.19
N GLU A 115 7.80 -9.21 -13.47
CA GLU A 115 7.34 -10.16 -14.50
C GLU A 115 8.38 -11.27 -14.71
N GLN A 116 9.66 -10.91 -14.87
CA GLN A 116 10.74 -11.91 -14.99
C GLN A 116 10.81 -12.85 -13.79
N LEU A 117 10.75 -12.32 -12.57
CA LEU A 117 10.76 -13.14 -11.35
C LEU A 117 9.55 -14.09 -11.29
N SER A 118 8.39 -13.63 -11.74
CA SER A 118 7.16 -14.42 -11.75
C SER A 118 7.17 -15.49 -12.84
N GLU A 119 7.74 -15.20 -14.01
CA GLU A 119 7.92 -16.17 -15.10
C GLU A 119 8.97 -17.24 -14.75
N GLU A 120 10.05 -16.86 -14.08
CA GLU A 120 11.09 -17.79 -13.64
C GLU A 120 10.58 -18.78 -12.58
N GLU A 121 9.86 -18.28 -11.57
CA GLU A 121 9.35 -19.12 -10.48
C GLU A 121 8.10 -18.48 -9.83
N LEU A 122 6.92 -19.01 -10.19
CA LEU A 122 5.64 -18.62 -9.57
C LEU A 122 5.66 -18.85 -8.04
N GLY A 123 6.35 -19.88 -7.57
CA GLY A 123 6.57 -20.17 -6.15
C GLY A 123 7.59 -19.25 -5.48
N THR A 124 7.58 -17.95 -5.81
CA THR A 124 8.47 -16.96 -5.17
C THR A 124 7.78 -16.32 -3.96
N PHE A 125 8.41 -16.46 -2.80
CA PHE A 125 8.03 -15.74 -1.59
C PHE A 125 8.78 -14.41 -1.50
N TYR A 126 8.05 -13.30 -1.54
CA TYR A 126 8.61 -11.96 -1.53
C TYR A 126 8.65 -11.36 -0.13
N LEU A 127 9.81 -10.82 0.23
CA LEU A 127 10.04 -10.06 1.45
C LEU A 127 10.32 -8.59 1.11
N THR A 128 9.83 -7.70 1.96
CA THR A 128 10.21 -6.28 2.04
C THR A 128 10.75 -5.99 3.43
N ASP A 129 11.42 -4.86 3.63
CA ASP A 129 11.93 -4.43 4.93
C ASP A 129 10.82 -4.40 5.98
N TYR A 130 9.62 -3.95 5.57
CA TYR A 130 8.45 -3.97 6.44
C TYR A 130 8.07 -5.38 6.85
N LEU A 131 7.96 -6.31 5.89
CA LEU A 131 7.53 -7.67 6.17
C LEU A 131 8.57 -8.42 7.01
N VAL A 132 9.87 -8.23 6.76
CA VAL A 132 10.94 -8.79 7.59
C VAL A 132 10.83 -8.30 9.03
N LYS A 133 10.73 -6.97 9.24
CA LYS A 133 10.62 -6.37 10.58
C LYS A 133 9.34 -6.77 11.32
N ASN A 134 8.28 -7.09 10.59
CA ASN A 134 6.97 -7.42 11.15
C ASN A 134 6.59 -8.90 10.96
N PHE A 135 7.52 -9.77 10.57
CA PHE A 135 7.25 -11.14 10.13
C PHE A 135 6.47 -11.93 11.18
N HIS A 136 6.88 -11.83 12.44
CA HIS A 136 6.20 -12.50 13.54
C HIS A 136 4.74 -12.03 13.73
N ARG A 137 4.45 -10.73 13.51
CA ARG A 137 3.09 -10.21 13.64
C ARG A 137 2.22 -10.60 12.46
N ILE A 138 2.73 -10.42 11.24
CA ILE A 138 1.95 -10.57 10.00
C ILE A 138 1.84 -12.03 9.59
N MET A 139 2.96 -12.77 9.59
CA MET A 139 2.99 -14.15 9.13
C MET A 139 2.68 -15.10 10.29
N ILE A 140 3.47 -15.08 11.38
CA ILE A 140 3.34 -16.08 12.44
C ILE A 140 2.00 -15.95 13.16
N LYS A 141 1.72 -14.80 13.78
CA LYS A 141 0.45 -14.57 14.47
C LYS A 141 -0.72 -14.37 13.50
N GLY A 142 -0.49 -13.61 12.43
CA GLY A 142 -1.55 -13.24 11.49
C GLY A 142 -2.09 -14.40 10.65
N LEU A 143 -1.31 -15.48 10.48
CA LEU A 143 -1.76 -16.71 9.83
C LEU A 143 -2.04 -17.85 10.83
N GLY A 144 -1.90 -17.60 12.14
CA GLY A 144 -2.19 -18.56 13.20
C GLY A 144 -1.13 -19.65 13.40
N LEU A 145 0.08 -19.48 12.88
CA LEU A 145 1.18 -20.44 12.97
C LEU A 145 1.71 -20.65 14.40
N ASP A 146 1.50 -19.66 15.29
CA ASP A 146 1.83 -19.79 16.72
C ASP A 146 0.91 -20.77 17.46
N LYS A 147 -0.32 -20.96 16.96
CA LYS A 147 -1.32 -21.86 17.54
C LYS A 147 -1.44 -23.18 16.77
N HIS A 148 -1.18 -23.12 15.47
CA HIS A 148 -1.33 -24.22 14.51
C HIS A 148 -0.03 -24.36 13.69
N PRO A 149 1.06 -24.85 14.29
CA PRO A 149 2.35 -24.96 13.61
C PRO A 149 2.30 -25.90 12.40
N GLU A 150 1.36 -26.84 12.35
CA GLU A 150 1.11 -27.72 11.21
C GLU A 150 0.75 -26.97 9.92
N LEU A 151 0.21 -25.75 10.01
CA LEU A 151 -0.11 -24.92 8.85
C LEU A 151 1.14 -24.37 8.15
N PHE A 152 2.31 -24.44 8.78
CA PHE A 152 3.54 -23.97 8.16
C PHE A 152 3.85 -24.76 6.89
N GLU A 153 3.76 -26.08 6.92
CA GLU A 153 3.98 -26.89 5.72
C GLU A 153 2.94 -26.56 4.65
N VAL A 154 1.66 -26.45 5.03
CA VAL A 154 0.57 -26.13 4.09
C VAL A 154 0.74 -24.77 3.41
N TYR A 155 1.10 -23.72 4.15
CA TYR A 155 1.24 -22.39 3.59
C TYR A 155 2.50 -22.21 2.75
N PHE A 156 3.56 -22.96 3.06
CA PHE A 156 4.87 -22.75 2.46
C PHE A 156 5.36 -23.87 1.53
N GLU A 157 4.64 -24.99 1.39
CA GLU A 157 5.08 -26.16 0.59
C GLU A 157 5.36 -25.86 -0.88
N HIS A 158 4.72 -24.84 -1.45
CA HIS A 158 4.86 -24.48 -2.86
C HIS A 158 5.80 -23.31 -3.11
N TYR A 159 6.33 -22.67 -2.07
CA TYR A 159 7.37 -21.66 -2.24
C TYR A 159 8.73 -22.33 -2.43
N LYS A 160 9.39 -22.01 -3.54
CA LYS A 160 10.69 -22.57 -3.94
C LYS A 160 11.80 -21.53 -3.99
N LYS A 161 11.44 -20.26 -4.07
CA LYS A 161 12.37 -19.13 -4.13
C LYS A 161 11.98 -18.10 -3.08
N LEU A 162 12.98 -17.48 -2.47
CA LEU A 162 12.80 -16.34 -1.58
C LEU A 162 13.48 -15.13 -2.23
N VAL A 163 12.74 -14.05 -2.41
CA VAL A 163 13.29 -12.79 -2.92
C VAL A 163 13.11 -11.72 -1.86
N TYR A 164 14.20 -11.08 -1.48
CA TYR A 164 14.18 -9.93 -0.59
C TYR A 164 14.37 -8.65 -1.39
N LEU A 165 13.29 -7.87 -1.51
CA LEU A 165 13.27 -6.53 -2.10
C LEU A 165 13.59 -5.54 -0.97
N ALA A 166 14.86 -5.19 -0.81
CA ALA A 166 15.31 -4.26 0.22
C ALA A 166 14.99 -2.80 -0.16
N GLN A 167 14.42 -2.02 0.77
CA GLN A 167 14.15 -0.59 0.58
C GLN A 167 15.26 0.30 1.18
N THR A 168 16.10 -0.28 2.03
CA THR A 168 17.29 0.34 2.62
C THR A 168 18.53 -0.53 2.41
N GLU A 169 19.72 0.09 2.42
CA GLU A 169 20.97 -0.65 2.62
C GLU A 169 20.93 -1.27 4.02
N ASN A 170 21.14 -2.58 4.10
CA ASN A 170 21.15 -3.37 5.33
C ASN A 170 22.57 -3.74 5.74
#